data_AF-A0A0Q6U6M5-F1
#
_entry.id   AF-A0A0Q6U6M5-F1
#
_cell.length_a   1.000
_cell.length_b   1.000
_cell.length_c   1.000
_cell.angle_alpha   90.00
_cell.angle_beta   90.00
_cell.angle_gamma   90.00
#
_symmetry.space_group_name_H-M   'P 1'
#
loop_
_entity.id
_entity.type
_entity.pdbx_description
1 polymer ?
#
loop_
_entity_poly.entity_id
_entity_poly.type
_entity_poly.pdbx_seq_one_letter_code
_entity_poly.pdbx_strand_id
1 'polypeptide(L)'
;MGRVTLIVLFLLASLALAPGARAASFDCAKAGTATEKAICRDPALSKQDEAVAAAFKAALTLWPAGNWPTYIRTEQRNWLKDRDGICKGDVACLKRDYELRLGYLTRPSLKWTGRYVAGNCPKDGIFFDVSPRYPDDGLSIDIYYCPDPKGNMLQQVSGKPDAAGRLDYKEVSGCTLTLVFTQDTVTVPGGGTGSCKPMFDARVFRRDPARSPFLLED
;
A
#
# COMPACT_ATOMS: atom_id res chain seq x y z
N MET A 1 61.26 -8.49 56.97
CA MET A 1 62.06 -7.59 56.10
C MET A 1 61.53 -7.77 54.68
N GLY A 2 61.00 -6.81 53.93
CA GLY A 2 60.71 -5.40 54.11
C GLY A 2 60.27 -4.88 52.72
N ARG A 3 59.12 -4.17 52.67
CA ARG A 3 58.68 -3.09 51.75
C ARG A 3 58.93 -3.29 50.23
N VAL A 4 58.01 -2.99 49.31
CA VAL A 4 57.37 -1.69 49.04
C VAL A 4 56.24 -1.94 48.04
N THR A 5 55.09 -1.34 48.29
CA THR A 5 53.94 -1.20 47.40
C THR A 5 54.33 -0.41 46.13
N LEU A 6 54.06 -0.95 44.94
CA LEU A 6 53.94 -0.13 43.73
C LEU A 6 52.50 -0.21 43.21
N ILE A 7 51.73 0.83 43.54
CA ILE A 7 50.46 1.14 42.92
C ILE A 7 50.77 1.58 41.49
N VAL A 8 50.34 0.82 40.50
CA VAL A 8 50.13 1.33 39.13
C VAL A 8 48.62 1.29 38.89
N LEU A 9 47.96 2.36 39.31
CA LEU A 9 46.64 2.73 38.83
C LEU A 9 46.86 3.47 37.51
N PHE A 10 46.55 2.86 36.38
CA PHE A 10 46.10 3.61 35.21
C PHE A 10 45.01 2.84 34.48
N LEU A 11 43.80 3.30 34.79
CA LEU A 11 42.56 3.37 34.04
C LEU A 11 42.29 2.30 32.95
N LEU A 12 41.17 1.62 33.17
CA LEU A 12 40.28 1.03 32.18
C LEU A 12 40.30 1.79 30.84
N ALA A 13 41.01 1.26 29.84
CA ALA A 13 40.71 1.55 28.45
C ALA A 13 39.62 0.58 28.01
N SER A 14 38.39 1.09 28.08
CA SER A 14 37.12 0.53 27.63
C SER A 14 37.22 -0.53 26.52
N LEU A 15 36.95 -1.78 26.91
CA LEU A 15 36.42 -2.78 26.00
C LEU A 15 34.95 -2.41 25.71
N ALA A 16 34.73 -1.53 24.74
CA ALA A 16 33.40 -1.28 24.17
C ALA A 16 33.39 -1.67 22.69
N LEU A 17 33.72 -2.94 22.42
CA LEU A 17 33.26 -3.59 21.19
C LEU A 17 32.06 -4.47 21.57
N ALA A 18 30.90 -3.84 21.69
CA ALA A 18 29.61 -4.52 21.55
C ALA A 18 29.06 -4.19 20.15
N PRO A 19 29.14 -5.13 19.20
CA PRO A 19 28.67 -4.98 17.83
C PRO A 19 27.18 -5.33 17.71
N GLY A 20 26.48 -4.73 16.74
CA GLY A 20 25.30 -5.34 16.13
C GLY A 20 23.92 -4.91 16.64
N ALA A 21 23.39 -3.84 16.03
CA ALA A 21 21.99 -3.80 15.61
C ALA A 21 21.91 -2.88 14.40
N ARG A 22 22.34 -3.37 13.24
CA ARG A 22 22.10 -2.67 11.98
C ARG A 22 21.40 -3.60 11.03
N ALA A 23 20.22 -4.06 11.42
CA ALA A 23 19.30 -4.48 10.40
C ALA A 23 18.63 -3.19 9.92
N ALA A 24 19.32 -2.48 9.04
CA ALA A 24 18.59 -1.84 7.96
C ALA A 24 18.34 -2.96 6.94
N SER A 25 17.44 -2.73 6.00
CA SER A 25 17.25 -3.61 4.85
C SER A 25 18.48 -3.72 3.93
N PHE A 26 19.56 -2.99 4.25
CA PHE A 26 20.84 -2.92 3.54
C PHE A 26 22.04 -2.88 4.50
N ASP A 27 23.24 -3.05 3.94
CA ASP A 27 24.50 -2.98 4.69
C ASP A 27 24.89 -1.53 5.01
N CYS A 28 24.76 -1.16 6.28
CA CYS A 28 25.09 0.17 6.77
C CYS A 28 26.57 0.57 6.62
N ALA A 29 27.50 -0.37 6.41
CA ALA A 29 28.88 -0.03 6.07
C ALA A 29 28.99 0.56 4.65
N LYS A 30 27.98 0.36 3.80
CA LYS A 30 27.90 0.85 2.42
C LYS A 30 27.03 2.10 2.26
N ALA A 31 26.53 2.68 3.37
CA ALA A 31 25.67 3.85 3.36
C ALA A 31 26.37 5.08 2.73
N GLY A 32 25.94 5.49 1.54
CA GLY A 32 26.45 6.63 0.79
C GLY A 32 25.60 7.89 0.96
N THR A 33 24.27 7.75 1.02
CA THR A 33 23.33 8.88 1.02
C THR A 33 23.04 9.44 2.41
N ALA A 34 22.48 10.65 2.48
CA ALA A 34 22.02 11.25 3.73
C ALA A 34 20.89 10.41 4.37
N THR A 35 19.96 9.90 3.56
CA THR A 35 18.91 8.99 4.01
C THR A 35 19.47 7.70 4.58
N GLU A 36 20.38 7.01 3.87
CA GLU A 36 20.97 5.77 4.35
C GLU A 36 21.73 5.98 5.66
N LYS A 37 22.50 7.06 5.77
CA LYS A 37 23.20 7.42 7.01
C LYS A 37 22.23 7.70 8.16
N ALA A 38 21.10 8.37 7.89
CA ALA A 38 20.07 8.61 8.90
C ALA A 38 19.44 7.29 9.38
N ILE A 39 19.07 6.39 8.46
CA ILE A 39 18.54 5.05 8.77
C ILE A 39 19.52 4.27 9.65
N CYS A 40 20.82 4.27 9.30
CA CYS A 40 21.84 3.52 10.03
C CYS A 40 22.20 4.09 11.42
N ARG A 41 21.85 5.36 11.68
CA ARG A 41 22.15 6.06 12.95
C ARG A 41 20.98 6.08 13.92
N ASP A 42 19.75 5.96 13.43
CA ASP A 42 18.54 5.93 14.26
C ASP A 42 17.98 4.49 14.33
N PRO A 43 18.06 3.80 15.48
CA PRO A 43 17.59 2.42 15.60
C PRO A 43 16.10 2.22 15.30
N ALA A 44 15.26 3.22 15.60
CA ALA A 44 13.82 3.12 15.33
C ALA A 44 13.55 3.21 13.82
N LEU A 45 14.29 4.07 13.13
CA LEU A 45 14.22 4.20 11.68
C LEU A 45 14.79 2.96 10.96
N SER A 46 15.88 2.39 11.47
CA SER A 46 16.42 1.10 11.01
C SER A 46 15.36 -0.01 11.05
N LYS A 47 14.65 -0.12 12.19
CA LYS A 47 13.57 -1.10 12.36
C LYS A 47 12.39 -0.86 11.41
N GLN A 48 12.03 0.40 11.16
CA GLN A 48 11.00 0.72 10.17
C GLN A 48 11.40 0.33 8.75
N ASP A 49 12.68 0.50 8.41
CA ASP A 49 13.23 0.07 7.13
C ASP A 49 13.18 -1.45 6.94
N GLU A 50 13.52 -2.22 7.96
CA GLU A 50 13.28 -3.68 7.95
C GLU A 50 11.80 -4.03 7.80
N ALA A 51 10.92 -3.36 8.54
CA ALA A 51 9.49 -3.63 8.52
C ALA A 51 8.89 -3.38 7.13
N VAL A 52 9.26 -2.27 6.48
CA VAL A 52 8.85 -2.00 5.10
C VAL A 52 9.44 -3.02 4.13
N ALA A 53 10.70 -3.43 4.29
CA ALA A 53 11.30 -4.46 3.44
C ALA A 53 10.59 -5.83 3.58
N ALA A 54 10.19 -6.20 4.80
CA ALA A 54 9.41 -7.41 5.05
C ALA A 54 7.99 -7.31 4.48
N ALA A 55 7.30 -6.18 4.70
CA ALA A 55 5.98 -5.92 4.17
C ALA A 55 5.97 -5.89 2.64
N PHE A 56 7.01 -5.34 2.00
CA PHE A 56 7.18 -5.36 0.56
C PHE A 56 7.29 -6.79 0.02
N LYS A 57 8.10 -7.66 0.67
CA LYS A 57 8.20 -9.08 0.29
C LYS A 57 6.87 -9.80 0.39
N ALA A 58 6.11 -9.56 1.47
CA ALA A 58 4.76 -10.12 1.62
C ALA A 58 3.78 -9.56 0.57
N ALA A 59 3.86 -8.26 0.28
CA ALA A 59 3.02 -7.60 -0.71
C ALA A 59 3.20 -8.18 -2.11
N LEU A 60 4.43 -8.56 -2.50
CA LEU A 60 4.70 -9.20 -3.80
C LEU A 60 3.92 -10.51 -4.02
N THR A 61 3.55 -11.21 -2.94
CA THR A 61 2.87 -12.51 -3.01
C THR A 61 1.38 -12.43 -2.71
N LEU A 62 0.83 -11.23 -2.46
CA LEU A 62 -0.59 -11.07 -2.13
C LEU A 62 -1.52 -11.56 -3.25
N TRP A 63 -1.04 -11.50 -4.50
CA TRP A 63 -1.87 -11.83 -5.64
C TRP A 63 -1.09 -12.51 -6.77
N PRO A 64 -1.54 -13.68 -7.24
CA PRO A 64 -0.80 -14.45 -8.25
C PRO A 64 -1.14 -14.08 -9.71
N ALA A 65 -2.23 -13.36 -9.98
CA ALA A 65 -2.68 -13.08 -11.35
C ALA A 65 -2.31 -11.66 -11.85
N GLY A 66 -2.40 -11.46 -13.16
CA GLY A 66 -2.09 -10.16 -13.78
C GLY A 66 -0.66 -9.70 -13.53
N ASN A 67 -0.45 -8.38 -13.49
CA ASN A 67 0.87 -7.77 -13.36
C ASN A 67 1.20 -7.34 -11.91
N TRP A 68 0.61 -8.00 -10.91
CA TRP A 68 0.71 -7.61 -9.51
C TRP A 68 2.15 -7.45 -8.97
N PRO A 69 3.08 -8.40 -9.17
CA PRO A 69 4.45 -8.22 -8.69
C PRO A 69 5.17 -7.05 -9.37
N THR A 70 4.85 -6.77 -10.64
CA THR A 70 5.39 -5.61 -11.37
C THR A 70 4.86 -4.31 -10.80
N TYR A 71 3.56 -4.23 -10.50
CA TYR A 71 2.93 -3.09 -9.83
C TYR A 71 3.62 -2.75 -8.50
N ILE A 72 3.70 -3.72 -7.58
CA ILE A 72 4.29 -3.49 -6.25
C ILE A 72 5.77 -3.10 -6.35
N ARG A 73 6.53 -3.65 -7.30
CA ARG A 73 7.93 -3.23 -7.54
C ARG A 73 8.02 -1.79 -8.06
N THR A 74 7.14 -1.38 -8.95
CA THR A 74 7.12 0.00 -9.46
C THR A 74 6.75 0.97 -8.36
N GLU A 75 5.70 0.70 -7.59
CA GLU A 75 5.30 1.50 -6.43
C GLU A 75 6.43 1.64 -5.41
N GLN A 76 7.16 0.55 -5.13
CA GLN A 76 8.28 0.59 -4.20
C GLN A 76 9.44 1.44 -4.71
N ARG A 77 9.76 1.36 -6.00
CA ARG A 77 10.83 2.19 -6.61
C ARG A 77 10.46 3.67 -6.61
N ASN A 78 9.22 4.00 -6.95
CA ASN A 78 8.71 5.37 -6.93
C ASN A 78 8.77 5.93 -5.50
N TRP A 79 8.26 5.17 -4.53
CA TRP A 79 8.34 5.55 -3.12
C TRP A 79 9.79 5.78 -2.63
N LEU A 80 10.75 4.91 -2.98
CA LEU A 80 12.15 5.10 -2.60
C LEU A 80 12.72 6.42 -3.16
N LYS A 81 12.41 6.73 -4.42
CA LYS A 81 12.82 7.98 -5.07
C LYS A 81 12.22 9.19 -4.36
N ASP A 82 10.93 9.16 -4.05
CA ASP A 82 10.22 10.25 -3.41
C ASP A 82 10.68 10.46 -1.96
N ARG A 83 10.83 9.37 -1.20
CA ARG A 83 11.39 9.38 0.16
C ARG A 83 12.74 10.08 0.20
N ASP A 84 13.65 9.70 -0.70
CA ASP A 84 15.00 10.27 -0.73
C ASP A 84 15.00 11.72 -1.22
N GLY A 85 14.16 12.05 -2.21
CA GLY A 85 14.04 13.39 -2.77
C GLY A 85 13.39 14.39 -1.81
N ILE A 86 12.38 13.96 -1.05
CA ILE A 86 11.58 14.81 -0.14
C ILE A 86 12.25 14.91 1.23
N CYS A 87 12.56 13.78 1.86
CA CYS A 87 13.06 13.79 3.24
C CYS A 87 14.54 14.13 3.36
N LYS A 88 15.37 13.82 2.35
CA LYS A 88 16.80 14.19 2.30
C LYS A 88 17.60 13.87 3.58
N GLY A 89 17.24 12.80 4.30
CA GLY A 89 17.87 12.42 5.57
C GLY A 89 17.25 12.99 6.84
N ASP A 90 16.19 13.79 6.76
CA ASP A 90 15.44 14.26 7.92
C ASP A 90 14.72 13.09 8.62
N VAL A 91 15.10 12.82 9.86
CA VAL A 91 14.63 11.64 10.61
C VAL A 91 13.13 11.68 10.87
N ALA A 92 12.56 12.85 11.16
CA ALA A 92 11.12 12.97 11.44
C ALA A 92 10.28 12.75 10.19
N CYS A 93 10.71 13.30 9.05
CA CYS A 93 10.12 13.07 7.74
C CYS A 93 10.18 11.59 7.38
N LEU A 94 11.36 10.97 7.50
CA LEU A 94 11.55 9.55 7.18
C LEU A 94 10.62 8.69 8.04
N LYS A 95 10.58 8.89 9.37
CA LYS A 95 9.70 8.09 10.25
C LYS A 95 8.24 8.10 9.81
N ARG A 96 7.71 9.29 9.50
CA ARG A 96 6.34 9.46 9.00
C ARG A 96 6.14 8.79 7.64
N ASP A 97 7.10 8.93 6.74
CA ASP A 97 7.04 8.34 5.40
C ASP A 97 7.08 6.80 5.44
N TYR A 98 7.91 6.21 6.32
CA TYR A 98 7.93 4.77 6.59
C TYR A 98 6.62 4.27 7.18
N GLU A 99 6.00 5.01 8.12
CA GLU A 99 4.70 4.65 8.70
C GLU A 99 3.60 4.60 7.62
N LEU A 100 3.57 5.61 6.76
CA LEU A 100 2.63 5.68 5.64
C LEU A 100 2.87 4.53 4.65
N ARG A 101 4.14 4.24 4.32
CA ARG A 101 4.48 3.15 3.41
C ARG A 101 4.14 1.79 3.97
N LEU A 102 4.46 1.55 5.25
CA LEU A 102 4.11 0.32 5.93
C LEU A 102 2.59 0.14 5.95
N GLY A 103 1.86 1.20 6.32
CA GLY A 103 0.41 1.23 6.29
C GLY A 103 -0.16 0.94 4.90
N TYR A 104 0.47 1.42 3.83
CA TYR A 104 0.08 1.07 2.46
C TYR A 104 0.32 -0.42 2.16
N LEU A 105 1.53 -0.92 2.36
CA LEU A 105 1.93 -2.29 1.98
C LEU A 105 1.16 -3.39 2.76
N THR A 106 0.69 -3.08 3.97
CA THR A 106 -0.03 -4.05 4.80
C THR A 106 -1.56 -3.93 4.71
N ARG A 107 -2.10 -3.06 3.84
CA ARG A 107 -3.55 -2.88 3.70
C ARG A 107 -4.23 -4.13 3.18
N PRO A 108 -5.25 -4.66 3.89
CA PRO A 108 -6.05 -5.76 3.40
C PRO A 108 -6.82 -5.43 2.11
N SER A 109 -7.13 -4.16 1.88
CA SER A 109 -7.90 -3.69 0.72
C SER A 109 -7.12 -3.73 -0.60
N LEU A 110 -5.78 -3.77 -0.57
CA LEU A 110 -4.94 -3.79 -1.76
C LEU A 110 -5.31 -4.92 -2.74
N LYS A 111 -5.75 -6.08 -2.22
CA LYS A 111 -6.17 -7.23 -3.02
C LYS A 111 -7.38 -6.97 -3.92
N TRP A 112 -8.17 -5.95 -3.64
CA TRP A 112 -9.37 -5.59 -4.41
C TRP A 112 -9.12 -4.51 -5.46
N THR A 113 -7.90 -4.02 -5.58
CA THR A 113 -7.53 -3.06 -6.63
C THR A 113 -7.51 -3.74 -8.00
N GLY A 114 -7.93 -3.04 -9.04
CA GLY A 114 -8.13 -3.61 -10.37
C GLY A 114 -9.36 -3.10 -11.09
N ARG A 115 -9.47 -3.48 -12.36
CA ARG A 115 -10.68 -3.27 -13.15
C ARG A 115 -11.64 -4.45 -13.03
N TYR A 116 -12.91 -4.17 -12.83
CA TYR A 116 -13.98 -5.17 -12.85
C TYR A 116 -15.03 -4.80 -13.90
N VAL A 117 -15.44 -5.74 -14.74
CA VAL A 117 -16.24 -5.48 -15.94
C VAL A 117 -17.52 -6.31 -15.93
N ALA A 118 -18.62 -5.70 -16.35
CA ALA A 118 -19.86 -6.36 -16.73
C ALA A 118 -20.25 -5.94 -18.15
N GLY A 119 -20.55 -6.91 -19.02
CA GLY A 119 -20.78 -6.68 -20.45
C GLY A 119 -19.54 -6.95 -21.31
N ASN A 120 -19.54 -6.46 -22.56
CA ASN A 120 -18.48 -6.65 -23.54
C ASN A 120 -17.74 -5.34 -23.84
N CYS A 121 -16.96 -4.87 -22.87
CA CYS A 121 -16.09 -3.72 -23.09
C CYS A 121 -15.01 -4.02 -24.15
N PRO A 122 -14.69 -3.07 -25.05
CA PRO A 122 -15.10 -1.67 -25.04
C PRO A 122 -16.46 -1.37 -25.73
N LYS A 123 -17.20 -2.35 -26.25
CA LYS A 123 -18.41 -2.07 -27.04
C LYS A 123 -19.58 -1.58 -26.19
N ASP A 124 -19.99 -2.40 -25.25
CA ASP A 124 -21.15 -2.18 -24.40
C ASP A 124 -20.88 -2.79 -23.03
N GLY A 125 -21.16 -2.04 -21.96
CA GLY A 125 -20.92 -2.53 -20.61
C GLY A 125 -20.50 -1.44 -19.66
N ILE A 126 -20.14 -1.89 -18.46
CA ILE A 126 -19.79 -1.05 -17.33
C ILE A 126 -18.55 -1.64 -16.71
N PHE A 127 -17.64 -0.77 -16.28
CA PHE A 127 -16.50 -1.20 -15.50
C PHE A 127 -16.27 -0.32 -14.29
N PHE A 128 -15.69 -0.93 -13.27
CA PHE A 128 -15.21 -0.28 -12.07
C PHE A 128 -13.70 -0.27 -12.10
N ASP A 129 -13.08 0.90 -12.02
CA ASP A 129 -11.67 1.04 -11.73
C ASP A 129 -11.49 1.25 -10.23
N VAL A 130 -10.87 0.26 -9.59
CA VAL A 130 -10.70 0.21 -8.14
C VAL A 130 -9.24 0.47 -7.81
N SER A 131 -8.98 1.58 -7.12
CA SER A 131 -7.65 1.99 -6.69
C SER A 131 -7.58 2.09 -5.15
N PRO A 132 -6.39 1.90 -4.55
CA PRO A 132 -6.22 2.20 -3.13
C PRO A 132 -6.45 3.69 -2.90
N ARG A 133 -7.25 4.04 -1.89
CA ARG A 133 -7.29 5.42 -1.41
C ARG A 133 -6.02 5.67 -0.59
N TYR A 134 -5.45 6.87 -0.65
CA TYR A 134 -4.31 7.25 0.16
C TYR A 134 -4.49 8.71 0.64
N PRO A 135 -4.17 9.04 1.90
CA PRO A 135 -3.57 8.19 2.93
C PRO A 135 -4.57 7.30 3.69
N ASP A 136 -5.87 7.42 3.44
CA ASP A 136 -6.91 6.62 4.13
C ASP A 136 -6.83 5.12 3.77
N ASP A 137 -7.27 4.23 4.65
CA ASP A 137 -7.22 2.77 4.47
C ASP A 137 -8.45 2.21 3.73
N GLY A 138 -8.80 2.82 2.60
CA GLY A 138 -9.97 2.48 1.79
C GLY A 138 -9.68 2.23 0.32
N LEU A 139 -10.75 2.18 -0.47
CA LEU A 139 -10.75 2.11 -1.92
C LEU A 139 -11.38 3.37 -2.51
N SER A 140 -10.87 3.79 -3.65
CA SER A 140 -11.59 4.66 -4.60
C SER A 140 -12.07 3.79 -5.75
N ILE A 141 -13.32 4.00 -6.17
CA ILE A 141 -14.00 3.19 -7.17
C ILE A 141 -14.62 4.16 -8.17
N ASP A 142 -14.05 4.22 -9.35
CA ASP A 142 -14.58 5.02 -10.44
C ASP A 142 -15.39 4.11 -11.37
N ILE A 143 -16.67 4.43 -11.53
CA ILE A 143 -17.64 3.63 -12.29
C ILE A 143 -17.87 4.29 -13.64
N TYR A 144 -17.77 3.53 -14.73
CA TYR A 144 -17.85 4.04 -16.10
C TYR A 144 -18.73 3.19 -17.01
N TYR A 145 -19.31 3.82 -18.04
CA TYR A 145 -19.73 3.10 -19.26
C TYR A 145 -18.55 2.87 -20.21
N CYS A 146 -18.55 1.74 -20.90
CA CYS A 146 -17.64 1.48 -22.02
C CYS A 146 -18.01 2.35 -23.24
N PRO A 147 -17.05 2.75 -24.12
CA PRO A 147 -15.69 2.22 -24.33
C PRO A 147 -14.54 2.80 -23.51
N ASP A 148 -14.61 4.07 -23.08
CA ASP A 148 -13.47 4.88 -22.60
C ASP A 148 -13.90 5.68 -21.35
N PRO A 149 -13.05 5.79 -20.30
CA PRO A 149 -13.33 6.65 -19.14
C PRO A 149 -13.56 8.14 -19.47
N LYS A 150 -13.06 8.66 -20.60
CA LYS A 150 -13.23 10.06 -21.02
C LYS A 150 -14.70 10.37 -21.30
N GLY A 151 -15.32 11.11 -20.37
CA GLY A 151 -16.69 11.60 -20.49
C GLY A 151 -17.78 10.60 -20.13
N ASN A 152 -17.42 9.35 -19.80
CA ASN A 152 -18.38 8.28 -19.49
C ASN A 152 -18.38 7.89 -18.00
N MET A 153 -17.76 8.70 -17.14
CA MET A 153 -17.78 8.48 -15.69
C MET A 153 -19.19 8.67 -15.16
N LEU A 154 -19.70 7.65 -14.49
CA LEU A 154 -21.03 7.60 -13.92
C LEU A 154 -21.04 8.07 -12.47
N GLN A 155 -20.12 7.52 -11.67
CA GLN A 155 -20.04 7.80 -10.25
C GLN A 155 -18.65 7.49 -9.73
N GLN A 156 -18.18 8.32 -8.80
CA GLN A 156 -17.06 7.99 -7.93
C GLN A 156 -17.58 7.57 -6.57
N VAL A 157 -17.13 6.42 -6.09
CA VAL A 157 -17.47 5.85 -4.80
C VAL A 157 -16.17 5.67 -4.02
N SER A 158 -16.21 5.93 -2.71
CA SER A 158 -15.08 5.62 -1.85
C SER A 158 -15.54 5.08 -0.52
N GLY A 159 -14.71 4.24 0.09
CA GLY A 159 -15.01 3.63 1.37
C GLY A 159 -14.01 2.54 1.71
N LYS A 160 -14.09 2.05 2.94
CA LYS A 160 -13.28 0.94 3.41
C LYS A 160 -14.14 -0.32 3.43
N PRO A 161 -13.85 -1.34 2.61
CA PRO A 161 -14.57 -2.59 2.72
C PRO A 161 -14.26 -3.28 4.06
N ASP A 162 -15.24 -3.95 4.62
CA ASP A 162 -15.08 -4.74 5.83
C ASP A 162 -14.24 -6.02 5.60
N ALA A 163 -14.04 -6.83 6.63
CA ALA A 163 -13.27 -8.07 6.53
C ALA A 163 -13.88 -9.10 5.54
N ALA A 164 -15.19 -9.01 5.30
CA ALA A 164 -15.92 -9.83 4.34
C ALA A 164 -15.94 -9.22 2.92
N GLY A 165 -15.29 -8.07 2.72
CA GLY A 165 -15.26 -7.37 1.44
C GLY A 165 -16.51 -6.55 1.13
N ARG A 166 -17.34 -6.23 2.12
CA ARG A 166 -18.54 -5.40 1.91
C ARG A 166 -18.19 -3.93 2.07
N LEU A 167 -18.57 -3.12 1.08
CA LEU A 167 -18.44 -1.66 1.10
C LEU A 167 -19.82 -1.05 0.83
N ASP A 168 -20.34 -0.35 1.83
CA ASP A 168 -21.58 0.40 1.69
C ASP A 168 -21.29 1.81 1.16
N TYR A 169 -22.08 2.28 0.22
CA TYR A 169 -21.98 3.62 -0.35
C TYR A 169 -23.35 4.24 -0.59
N LYS A 170 -23.40 5.58 -0.59
CA LYS A 170 -24.62 6.32 -0.92
C LYS A 170 -24.68 6.62 -2.42
N GLU A 171 -25.80 6.28 -3.02
CA GLU A 171 -26.19 6.62 -4.38
C GLU A 171 -26.73 8.07 -4.42
N VAL A 172 -26.78 8.68 -5.61
CA VAL A 172 -27.26 10.06 -5.78
C VAL A 172 -28.71 10.24 -5.33
N SER A 173 -29.54 9.21 -5.47
CA SER A 173 -30.90 9.12 -4.94
C SER A 173 -30.99 9.13 -3.42
N GLY A 174 -29.87 9.05 -2.71
CA GLY A 174 -29.80 8.93 -1.26
C GLY A 174 -29.91 7.50 -0.74
N CYS A 175 -30.10 6.51 -1.62
CA CYS A 175 -30.10 5.11 -1.18
C CYS A 175 -28.69 4.62 -0.80
N THR A 176 -28.60 3.73 0.17
CA THR A 176 -27.36 3.01 0.47
C THR A 176 -27.33 1.68 -0.30
N LEU A 177 -26.29 1.48 -1.09
CA LEU A 177 -26.00 0.26 -1.83
C LEU A 177 -24.74 -0.39 -1.28
N THR A 178 -24.63 -1.71 -1.44
CA THR A 178 -23.45 -2.47 -1.02
C THR A 178 -22.72 -3.02 -2.24
N LEU A 179 -21.42 -2.85 -2.28
CA LEU A 179 -20.52 -3.62 -3.13
C LEU A 179 -19.92 -4.76 -2.32
N VAL A 180 -19.89 -5.97 -2.87
CA VAL A 180 -19.29 -7.14 -2.22
C VAL A 180 -18.13 -7.63 -3.08
N PHE A 181 -16.93 -7.42 -2.57
CA PHE A 181 -15.68 -7.79 -3.20
C PHE A 181 -15.27 -9.21 -2.85
N THR A 182 -15.00 -10.01 -3.87
CA THR A 182 -14.24 -11.26 -3.74
C THR A 182 -12.86 -11.07 -4.38
N GLN A 183 -12.15 -12.18 -4.53
CA GLN A 183 -10.96 -12.23 -5.35
C GLN A 183 -11.30 -11.75 -6.78
N ASP A 184 -12.17 -12.45 -7.49
CA ASP A 184 -12.34 -12.27 -8.93
C ASP A 184 -13.58 -11.50 -9.33
N THR A 185 -14.42 -11.10 -8.37
CA THR A 185 -15.68 -10.41 -8.66
C THR A 185 -15.98 -9.26 -7.70
N VAL A 186 -16.73 -8.29 -8.20
CA VAL A 186 -17.54 -7.38 -7.40
C VAL A 186 -18.99 -7.70 -7.69
N THR A 187 -19.78 -7.94 -6.65
CA THR A 187 -21.22 -8.10 -6.79
C THR A 187 -21.96 -6.93 -6.16
N VAL A 188 -23.09 -6.58 -6.74
CA VAL A 188 -24.01 -5.55 -6.25
C VAL A 188 -25.30 -6.26 -5.83
N PRO A 189 -25.33 -6.90 -4.65
CA PRO A 189 -26.53 -7.55 -4.16
C PRO A 189 -27.71 -6.57 -4.22
N GLY A 190 -28.85 -7.05 -4.70
CA GLY A 190 -30.05 -6.23 -4.82
C GLY A 190 -30.39 -5.61 -3.47
N GLY A 191 -30.53 -4.29 -3.42
CA GLY A 191 -31.24 -3.65 -2.32
C GLY A 191 -32.58 -4.37 -2.17
N GLY A 192 -32.91 -4.80 -0.95
CA GLY A 192 -34.12 -5.58 -0.69
C GLY A 192 -35.35 -4.95 -1.33
N THR A 193 -36.34 -5.77 -1.65
CA THR A 193 -37.66 -5.39 -2.17
C THR A 193 -38.12 -4.00 -1.68
N GLY A 194 -37.99 -2.99 -2.56
CA GLY A 194 -38.31 -1.58 -2.28
C GLY A 194 -37.26 -0.61 -2.85
N SER A 195 -37.68 0.25 -3.80
CA SER A 195 -37.09 1.48 -4.39
C SER A 195 -35.57 1.67 -4.62
N CYS A 196 -34.67 0.89 -4.04
CA CYS A 196 -33.23 1.09 -4.10
C CYS A 196 -32.60 0.31 -5.24
N LYS A 197 -32.34 0.99 -6.36
CA LYS A 197 -31.74 0.41 -7.55
C LYS A 197 -30.46 1.16 -7.93
N PRO A 198 -29.33 0.47 -8.18
CA PRO A 198 -28.16 1.11 -8.78
C PRO A 198 -28.52 1.74 -10.13
N MET A 199 -27.74 2.74 -10.55
CA MET A 199 -27.86 3.40 -11.86
C MET A 199 -27.63 2.48 -13.08
N PHE A 200 -27.30 1.20 -12.82
CA PHE A 200 -27.08 0.16 -13.81
C PHE A 200 -27.77 -1.15 -13.41
N ASP A 201 -28.10 -1.98 -14.39
CA ASP A 201 -28.74 -3.28 -14.15
C ASP A 201 -27.75 -4.40 -13.80
N ALA A 202 -26.49 -4.26 -14.18
CA ALA A 202 -25.44 -5.24 -13.94
C ALA A 202 -25.24 -5.53 -12.43
N ARG A 203 -25.20 -6.81 -12.07
CA ARG A 203 -25.09 -7.26 -10.67
C ARG A 203 -23.78 -7.95 -10.33
N VAL A 204 -23.04 -8.39 -11.35
CA VAL A 204 -21.79 -9.13 -11.18
C VAL A 204 -20.79 -8.56 -12.17
N PHE A 205 -19.66 -8.10 -11.64
CA PHE A 205 -18.54 -7.57 -12.40
C PHE A 205 -17.37 -8.52 -12.20
N ARG A 206 -16.79 -9.00 -13.29
CA ARG A 206 -15.65 -9.91 -13.25
C ARG A 206 -14.36 -9.13 -13.42
N ARG A 207 -13.35 -9.48 -12.64
CA ARG A 207 -12.03 -8.88 -12.73
C ARG A 207 -11.45 -9.04 -14.14
N ASP A 208 -10.96 -7.96 -14.71
CA ASP A 208 -10.13 -7.97 -15.90
C ASP A 208 -8.67 -8.21 -15.49
N PRO A 209 -8.07 -9.38 -15.82
CA PRO A 209 -6.69 -9.68 -15.47
C PRO A 209 -5.66 -8.82 -16.19
N ALA A 210 -5.99 -8.26 -17.37
CA ALA A 210 -5.09 -7.38 -18.12
C ALA A 210 -5.01 -5.98 -17.50
N ARG A 211 -6.03 -5.57 -16.73
CA ARG A 211 -6.16 -4.28 -16.07
C ARG A 211 -6.21 -4.42 -14.54
N SER A 212 -5.59 -5.46 -13.99
CA SER A 212 -5.51 -5.73 -12.54
C SER A 212 -4.07 -6.04 -12.10
N PRO A 213 -3.49 -5.27 -11.14
CA PRO A 213 -4.07 -4.08 -10.52
C PRO A 213 -4.24 -2.94 -11.53
N PHE A 214 -5.21 -2.05 -11.27
CA PHE A 214 -5.46 -0.91 -12.15
C PHE A 214 -4.40 0.15 -11.87
N LEU A 215 -3.68 0.54 -12.92
CA LEU A 215 -2.80 1.68 -12.93
C LEU A 215 -3.60 2.85 -13.47
N LEU A 216 -3.68 3.95 -12.73
CA LEU A 216 -4.01 5.24 -13.34
C LEU A 216 -2.89 5.48 -14.36
N GLU A 217 -3.21 5.40 -15.65
CA GLU A 217 -2.29 5.83 -16.69
C GLU A 217 -2.16 7.35 -16.54
N ASP A 218 -0.94 7.82 -16.24
CA ASP A 218 -0.60 9.26 -16.18
C ASP A 218 -0.78 9.94 -17.54
#